data_AF-A0A9W9BVE8-F1
#
_entry.id   AF-A0A9W9BVE8-F1
#
_cell.length_a   1.000
_cell.length_b   1.000
_cell.length_c   1.000
_cell.angle_alpha   90.00
_cell.angle_beta   90.00
_cell.angle_gamma   90.00
#
_symmetry.space_group_name_H-M   'P 1'
#
loop_
_entity.id
_entity.type
_entity.pdbx_description
1 polymer ?
#
loop_
_entity_poly.entity_id
_entity_poly.type
_entity_poly.pdbx_seq_one_letter_code
_entity_poly.pdbx_strand_id
1 'polypeptide(L)'
;MNADPSETIQPWAPKMVYRARRHRSLPQTLCENFIEQQVFTFFRSYFPLGGPNYDYGPVMERATRFVLYIDLLRDDADFRHAFCTMLQNQTSPNLRAAATFQDRELTSLLKILAEVQWSGNDQVAASRAYKLGFYARDSAMVDQLVWGLTHPDAAHRGVRRDFDDPFFIAVLLIRHFKYHGGLILPPLRAARVKQELHEALLASEKALNRSTEMLFMYYPNW
;
A
#
# COMPACT_ATOMS: atom_id res chain seq x y z
N MET A 1 -12.23 5.58 25.33
CA MET A 1 -12.39 5.44 23.87
C MET A 1 -13.52 4.45 23.66
N ASN A 2 -14.70 4.92 23.29
CA ASN A 2 -15.85 4.04 23.06
C ASN A 2 -15.70 3.45 21.66
N ALA A 3 -15.29 2.18 21.60
CA ALA A 3 -15.39 1.38 20.39
C ALA A 3 -16.88 1.26 20.02
N ASP A 4 -17.18 1.49 18.74
CA ASP A 4 -18.51 1.29 18.17
C ASP A 4 -18.88 -0.21 18.33
N PRO A 5 -19.96 -0.59 19.04
CA PRO A 5 -20.20 -1.97 19.45
C PRO A 5 -20.76 -2.89 18.35
N SER A 6 -20.59 -2.55 17.06
CA SER A 6 -21.20 -3.29 15.94
C SER A 6 -20.24 -4.12 15.08
N GLU A 7 -18.92 -4.07 15.32
CA GLU A 7 -17.98 -5.01 14.68
C GLU A 7 -17.78 -6.25 15.56
N THR A 8 -18.88 -6.93 15.88
CA THR A 8 -18.85 -8.24 16.53
C THR A 8 -18.47 -9.32 15.52
N ILE A 9 -17.28 -9.91 15.70
CA ILE A 9 -16.83 -11.21 15.14
C ILE A 9 -17.14 -11.38 13.63
N GLN A 10 -16.78 -10.39 12.81
CA GLN A 10 -16.67 -10.60 11.36
C GLN A 10 -15.24 -10.97 11.00
N PRO A 11 -15.02 -11.84 10.00
CA PRO A 11 -13.70 -11.95 9.39
C PRO A 11 -13.25 -10.54 8.94
N TRP A 12 -11.99 -10.20 9.19
CA TRP A 12 -11.43 -8.87 8.89
C TRP A 12 -11.80 -8.41 7.48
N ALA A 13 -12.70 -7.42 7.41
CA ALA A 13 -13.26 -6.89 6.17
C ALA A 13 -13.50 -5.37 6.30
N PRO A 14 -12.45 -4.58 6.56
CA PRO A 14 -12.60 -3.16 6.84
C PRO A 14 -13.22 -2.44 5.64
N LYS A 15 -14.08 -1.45 5.92
CA LYS A 15 -14.58 -0.55 4.88
C LYS A 15 -13.43 0.27 4.30
N MET A 16 -13.01 -0.08 3.09
CA MET A 16 -11.90 0.57 2.37
C MET A 16 -12.33 1.90 1.74
N VAL A 17 -12.62 2.89 2.57
CA VAL A 17 -12.95 4.26 2.16
C VAL A 17 -12.02 5.21 2.88
N TYR A 18 -11.33 6.06 2.12
CA TYR A 18 -10.55 7.18 2.61
C TYR A 18 -11.01 8.45 1.89
N ARG A 19 -11.44 9.47 2.64
CA ARG A 19 -11.89 10.76 2.10
C ARG A 19 -10.86 11.83 2.41
N ALA A 20 -10.21 12.36 1.37
CA ALA A 20 -9.28 13.47 1.56
C ALA A 20 -10.05 14.68 2.12
N ARG A 21 -9.47 15.35 3.13
CA ARG A 21 -10.07 16.55 3.77
C ARG A 21 -11.48 16.30 4.33
N ARG A 22 -11.74 15.09 4.83
CA ARG A 22 -12.98 14.74 5.53
C ARG A 22 -13.35 15.79 6.57
N HIS A 23 -14.61 16.21 6.56
CA HIS A 23 -15.14 17.11 7.58
C HIS A 23 -15.16 16.42 8.95
N ARG A 24 -14.76 17.12 10.02
CA ARG A 24 -14.62 16.54 11.38
C ARG A 24 -15.90 15.94 11.95
N SER A 25 -17.07 16.37 11.47
CA SER A 25 -18.36 15.83 11.91
C SER A 25 -18.70 14.45 11.32
N LEU A 26 -18.03 14.04 10.25
CA LEU A 26 -18.28 12.74 9.63
C LEU A 26 -17.53 11.65 10.40
N PRO A 27 -18.16 10.49 10.67
CA PRO A 27 -17.48 9.38 11.34
C PRO A 27 -16.28 8.90 10.53
N GLN A 28 -15.23 8.53 11.24
CA GLN A 28 -14.00 8.01 10.67
C GLN A 28 -14.10 6.49 10.47
N THR A 29 -13.68 5.98 9.31
CA THR A 29 -13.57 4.53 9.07
C THR A 29 -12.27 3.96 9.66
N LEU A 30 -12.16 2.63 9.82
CA LEU A 30 -10.89 2.00 10.20
C LEU A 30 -9.76 2.32 9.21
N CYS A 31 -10.05 2.34 7.90
CA CYS A 31 -9.08 2.71 6.87
C CYS A 31 -8.60 4.16 7.02
N GLU A 32 -9.53 5.10 7.29
CA GLU A 32 -9.19 6.50 7.58
C GLU A 32 -8.32 6.63 8.82
N ASN A 33 -8.66 5.90 9.88
CA ASN A 33 -7.89 5.91 11.12
C ASN A 33 -6.46 5.38 10.90
N PHE A 34 -6.32 4.21 10.27
CA PHE A 34 -5.02 3.63 9.93
C PHE A 34 -4.18 4.60 9.08
N ILE A 35 -4.74 5.16 8.00
CA ILE A 35 -4.02 6.07 7.12
C ILE A 35 -3.59 7.34 7.86
N GLU A 36 -4.50 7.97 8.60
CA GLU A 36 -4.23 9.24 9.28
C GLU A 36 -3.21 9.09 10.43
N GLN A 37 -3.20 7.94 11.14
CA GLN A 37 -2.31 7.72 12.27
C GLN A 37 -0.97 7.08 11.88
N GLN A 38 -0.99 6.11 10.95
CA GLN A 38 0.17 5.32 10.59
C GLN A 38 0.84 5.87 9.34
N VAL A 39 0.12 5.83 8.21
CA VAL A 39 0.71 6.10 6.90
C VAL A 39 1.13 7.57 6.76
N PHE A 40 0.31 8.51 7.22
CA PHE A 40 0.67 9.94 7.23
C PHE A 40 1.90 10.25 8.07
N THR A 41 1.99 9.67 9.27
CA THR A 41 3.13 9.88 10.17
C THR A 41 4.40 9.33 9.53
N PHE A 42 4.34 8.11 8.98
CA PHE A 42 5.44 7.50 8.26
C PHE A 42 5.87 8.34 7.04
N PHE A 43 4.91 8.78 6.22
CA PHE A 43 5.21 9.55 5.01
C PHE A 43 5.83 10.90 5.32
N ARG A 44 5.35 11.63 6.32
CA ARG A 44 5.96 12.90 6.73
C ARG A 44 7.40 12.73 7.21
N SER A 45 7.72 11.60 7.82
CA SER A 45 9.07 11.33 8.33
C SER A 45 10.05 10.88 7.25
N TYR A 46 9.60 10.04 6.30
CA TYR A 46 10.51 9.34 5.37
C TYR A 46 10.34 9.73 3.90
N PHE A 47 9.26 10.45 3.56
CA PHE A 47 9.00 10.97 2.21
C PHE A 47 8.55 12.42 2.28
N PRO A 48 9.42 13.39 2.58
CA PRO A 48 9.05 14.81 2.68
C PRO A 48 8.75 15.42 1.30
N LEU A 49 7.71 14.91 0.63
CA LEU A 49 7.20 15.41 -0.63
C LEU A 49 6.75 16.85 -0.41
N GLY A 50 7.13 17.77 -1.30
CA GLY A 50 6.59 19.13 -1.36
C GLY A 50 6.68 19.98 -0.07
N GLY A 51 7.52 19.59 0.90
CA GLY A 51 7.80 20.35 2.12
C GLY A 51 6.90 20.05 3.34
N PRO A 52 7.07 20.81 4.45
CA PRO A 52 6.47 20.48 5.77
C PRO A 52 4.93 20.45 5.79
N ASN A 53 4.28 21.19 4.90
CA ASN A 53 2.82 21.34 4.84
C ASN A 53 2.18 20.58 3.69
N TYR A 54 2.89 19.62 3.08
CA TYR A 54 2.33 18.85 1.99
C TYR A 54 1.12 18.04 2.42
N ASP A 55 0.05 18.16 1.64
CA ASP A 55 -1.22 17.46 1.85
C ASP A 55 -1.15 16.06 1.23
N TYR A 56 -0.86 15.05 2.05
CA TYR A 56 -0.85 13.65 1.63
C TYR A 56 -2.27 13.08 1.41
N GLY A 57 -3.34 13.79 1.80
CA GLY A 57 -4.72 13.30 1.69
C GLY A 57 -5.11 12.84 0.29
N PRO A 58 -4.95 13.68 -0.76
CA PRO A 58 -5.24 13.29 -2.14
C PRO A 58 -4.45 12.07 -2.62
N VAL A 59 -3.19 11.92 -2.18
CA VAL A 59 -2.34 10.76 -2.49
C VAL A 59 -2.92 9.49 -1.89
N MET A 60 -3.33 9.52 -0.61
CA MET A 60 -3.89 8.36 0.07
C MET A 60 -5.29 7.99 -0.42
N GLU A 61 -6.10 8.98 -0.79
CA GLU A 61 -7.41 8.75 -1.43
C GLU A 61 -7.24 8.07 -2.78
N ARG A 62 -6.27 8.54 -3.59
CA ARG A 62 -5.91 7.90 -4.86
C ARG A 62 -5.38 6.48 -4.64
N ALA A 63 -4.47 6.27 -3.68
CA ALA A 63 -3.93 4.94 -3.37
C ALA A 63 -5.01 3.96 -2.88
N THR A 64 -5.96 4.42 -2.06
CA THR A 64 -7.11 3.61 -1.61
C THR A 64 -7.99 3.20 -2.79
N ARG A 65 -8.23 4.10 -3.76
CA ARG A 65 -8.93 3.77 -5.00
C ARG A 65 -8.18 2.70 -5.80
N PHE A 66 -6.86 2.77 -5.91
CA PHE A 66 -6.07 1.73 -6.59
C PHE A 66 -6.32 0.36 -5.97
N VAL A 67 -6.25 0.25 -4.64
CA VAL A 67 -6.51 -1.01 -3.93
C VAL A 67 -7.91 -1.53 -4.23
N LEU A 68 -8.93 -0.67 -4.17
CA LEU A 68 -10.31 -1.05 -4.48
C LEU A 68 -10.47 -1.60 -5.90
N TYR A 69 -9.94 -0.90 -6.91
CA TYR A 69 -10.12 -1.30 -8.31
C TYR A 69 -9.29 -2.52 -8.71
N ILE A 70 -8.12 -2.71 -8.11
CA ILE A 70 -7.33 -3.94 -8.27
C ILE A 70 -8.15 -5.15 -7.78
N ASP A 71 -8.80 -5.01 -6.63
CA ASP A 71 -9.60 -6.09 -6.06
C ASP A 71 -10.90 -6.32 -6.84
N LEU A 72 -11.57 -5.25 -7.30
CA LEU A 72 -12.71 -5.39 -8.20
C LEU A 72 -12.33 -6.12 -9.50
N LEU A 73 -11.19 -5.80 -10.10
CA LEU A 73 -10.71 -6.50 -11.30
C LEU A 73 -10.49 -8.00 -11.05
N ARG A 74 -9.98 -8.35 -9.87
CA ARG A 74 -9.71 -9.74 -9.48
C ARG A 74 -10.99 -10.50 -9.14
N ASP A 75 -11.82 -9.93 -8.28
CA ASP A 75 -12.88 -10.63 -7.56
C ASP A 75 -14.27 -10.45 -8.19
N ASP A 76 -14.48 -9.40 -9.01
CA ASP A 76 -15.77 -9.10 -9.65
C ASP A 76 -15.69 -9.37 -11.17
N ALA A 77 -16.35 -10.45 -11.60
CA ALA A 77 -16.36 -10.88 -13.00
C ALA A 77 -17.09 -9.88 -13.92
N ASP A 78 -18.14 -9.23 -13.43
CA ASP A 78 -18.92 -8.25 -14.20
C ASP A 78 -18.09 -6.98 -14.40
N PHE A 79 -17.40 -6.52 -13.35
CA PHE A 79 -16.47 -5.40 -13.46
C PHE A 79 -15.33 -5.72 -14.43
N ARG A 80 -14.71 -6.91 -14.32
CA ARG A 80 -13.64 -7.33 -15.22
C ARG A 80 -14.11 -7.40 -16.67
N HIS A 81 -15.30 -7.98 -16.92
CA HIS A 81 -15.89 -8.03 -18.26
C HIS A 81 -16.15 -6.62 -18.80
N ALA A 82 -16.82 -5.76 -18.03
CA ALA A 82 -17.10 -4.37 -18.42
C ALA A 82 -15.82 -3.57 -18.72
N PHE A 83 -14.76 -3.77 -17.91
CA PHE A 83 -13.45 -3.17 -18.14
C PHE A 83 -12.85 -3.62 -19.49
N CYS A 84 -12.87 -4.93 -19.78
CA CYS A 84 -12.34 -5.47 -21.04
C CYS A 84 -13.15 -4.99 -22.27
N THR A 85 -14.48 -5.01 -22.18
CA THR A 85 -15.37 -4.53 -23.25
C THR A 85 -15.12 -3.05 -23.56
N MET A 86 -14.92 -2.23 -22.53
CA MET A 86 -14.64 -0.81 -22.73
C MET A 86 -13.28 -0.59 -23.42
N LEU A 87 -12.26 -1.39 -23.10
CA LEU A 87 -10.96 -1.32 -23.79
C LEU A 87 -11.06 -1.66 -25.28
N GLN A 88 -11.91 -2.62 -25.64
CA GLN A 88 -12.09 -3.08 -27.02
C GLN A 88 -12.90 -2.10 -27.87
N ASN A 89 -13.94 -1.49 -27.30
CA ASN A 89 -14.95 -0.80 -28.10
C ASN A 89 -14.76 0.73 -28.21
N GLN A 90 -13.82 1.36 -27.50
CA GLN A 90 -13.64 2.83 -27.38
C GLN A 90 -14.93 3.62 -27.08
N THR A 91 -16.03 2.93 -26.79
CA THR A 91 -17.36 3.49 -26.58
C THR A 91 -17.67 3.32 -25.12
N SER A 92 -18.13 4.40 -24.49
CA SER A 92 -18.46 4.42 -23.06
C SER A 92 -19.62 3.48 -22.75
N PRO A 93 -19.48 2.63 -21.72
CA PRO A 93 -20.62 2.49 -20.82
C PRO A 93 -20.24 2.35 -19.34
N ASN A 94 -21.22 2.64 -18.50
CA ASN A 94 -21.21 2.67 -17.03
C ASN A 94 -20.45 3.85 -16.38
N LEU A 95 -21.21 4.73 -15.69
CA LEU A 95 -20.70 5.88 -14.92
C LEU A 95 -19.60 5.51 -13.91
N ARG A 96 -19.66 4.31 -13.30
CA ARG A 96 -18.63 3.81 -12.38
C ARG A 96 -17.33 3.44 -13.10
N ALA A 97 -17.43 2.85 -14.28
CA ALA A 97 -16.28 2.55 -15.11
C ALA A 97 -15.66 3.88 -15.60
N ALA A 98 -16.47 4.80 -16.13
CA ALA A 98 -16.05 6.12 -16.62
C ALA A 98 -15.18 6.95 -15.64
N ALA A 99 -15.51 6.96 -14.34
CA ALA A 99 -14.73 7.67 -13.32
C ALA A 99 -13.35 7.02 -13.05
N THR A 100 -13.23 5.70 -13.25
CA THR A 100 -11.96 4.95 -13.11
C THR A 100 -10.97 5.34 -14.21
N PHE A 101 -11.47 5.67 -15.41
CA PHE A 101 -10.66 5.91 -16.60
C PHE A 101 -10.08 7.33 -16.73
N GLN A 102 -10.35 8.22 -15.77
CA GLN A 102 -9.66 9.50 -15.68
C GLN A 102 -8.22 9.33 -15.18
N ASP A 103 -7.94 8.26 -14.42
CA ASP A 103 -6.61 7.96 -13.93
C ASP A 103 -5.87 7.05 -14.91
N ARG A 104 -5.00 7.66 -15.72
CA ARG A 104 -4.21 6.95 -16.75
C ARG A 104 -3.33 5.86 -16.16
N GLU A 105 -2.69 6.12 -15.01
CA GLU A 105 -1.78 5.15 -14.38
C GLU A 105 -2.55 3.95 -13.82
N LEU A 106 -3.70 4.18 -13.20
CA LEU A 106 -4.57 3.10 -12.75
C LEU A 106 -5.04 2.26 -13.94
N THR A 107 -5.50 2.92 -14.99
CA THR A 107 -5.98 2.24 -16.21
C THR A 107 -4.89 1.38 -16.83
N SER A 108 -3.66 1.90 -16.94
CA SER A 108 -2.51 1.14 -17.43
C SER A 108 -2.17 -0.07 -16.54
N LEU A 109 -2.20 0.10 -15.22
CA LEU A 109 -1.99 -0.99 -14.28
C LEU A 109 -3.06 -2.09 -14.44
N LEU A 110 -4.33 -1.71 -14.48
CA LEU A 110 -5.44 -2.65 -14.64
C LEU A 110 -5.39 -3.39 -15.99
N LYS A 111 -4.96 -2.72 -17.07
CA LYS A 111 -4.74 -3.37 -18.38
C LYS A 111 -3.73 -4.51 -18.30
N ILE A 112 -2.62 -4.30 -17.60
CA ILE A 112 -1.57 -5.31 -17.43
C ILE A 112 -2.07 -6.43 -16.54
N LEU A 113 -2.74 -6.11 -15.43
CA LEU A 113 -3.30 -7.12 -14.52
C LEU A 113 -4.42 -7.96 -15.16
N ALA A 114 -5.17 -7.40 -16.11
CA ALA A 114 -6.21 -8.09 -16.86
C ALA A 114 -5.66 -8.90 -18.06
N GLU A 115 -4.35 -8.84 -18.33
CA GLU A 115 -3.70 -9.47 -19.49
C GLU A 115 -4.26 -9.03 -20.86
N VAL A 116 -4.96 -7.88 -20.92
CA VAL A 116 -5.73 -7.47 -22.11
C VAL A 116 -4.84 -6.93 -23.25
N GLN A 117 -3.66 -6.37 -22.94
CA GLN A 117 -2.65 -5.99 -23.92
C GLN A 117 -1.42 -5.43 -23.20
N TRP A 118 -0.27 -6.10 -23.31
CA TRP A 118 1.01 -5.49 -22.98
C TRP A 118 1.70 -5.06 -24.28
N SER A 119 1.71 -3.76 -24.56
CA SER A 119 2.41 -3.19 -25.72
C SER A 119 3.89 -2.92 -25.46
N GLY A 120 4.43 -3.32 -24.30
CA GLY A 120 5.80 -2.98 -23.88
C GLY A 120 6.00 -1.53 -23.44
N ASN A 121 5.06 -0.64 -23.74
CA ASN A 121 5.24 0.81 -23.63
C ASN A 121 4.96 1.42 -22.24
N ASP A 122 4.45 0.64 -21.28
CA ASP A 122 4.17 1.13 -19.92
C ASP A 122 4.97 0.37 -18.85
N GLN A 123 6.26 0.70 -18.78
CA GLN A 123 7.20 0.08 -17.84
C GLN A 123 6.83 0.35 -16.37
N VAL A 124 6.23 1.51 -16.08
CA VAL A 124 5.79 1.87 -14.72
C VAL A 124 4.66 0.97 -14.28
N ALA A 125 3.61 0.82 -15.10
CA ALA A 125 2.50 -0.08 -14.81
C ALA A 125 2.96 -1.54 -14.71
N ALA A 126 3.88 -1.99 -15.58
CA ALA A 126 4.42 -3.35 -15.53
C ALA A 126 5.21 -3.61 -14.24
N SER A 127 6.06 -2.66 -13.84
CA SER A 127 6.81 -2.70 -12.59
C SER A 127 5.86 -2.76 -11.38
N ARG A 128 4.81 -1.92 -11.36
CA ARG A 128 3.79 -1.93 -10.32
C ARG A 128 3.01 -3.26 -10.27
N ALA A 129 2.62 -3.82 -11.41
CA ALA A 129 1.97 -5.13 -11.47
C ALA A 129 2.86 -6.25 -10.90
N TYR A 130 4.14 -6.25 -11.27
CA TYR A 130 5.13 -7.17 -10.71
C TYR A 130 5.24 -7.02 -9.18
N LYS A 131 5.36 -5.79 -8.68
CA LYS A 131 5.44 -5.51 -7.24
C LYS A 131 4.20 -5.99 -6.49
N LEU A 132 2.98 -5.79 -7.02
CA LEU A 132 1.77 -6.35 -6.41
C LEU A 132 1.87 -7.86 -6.24
N GLY A 133 2.32 -8.56 -7.28
CA GLY A 133 2.56 -10.01 -7.22
C GLY A 133 3.64 -10.38 -6.20
N PHE A 134 4.75 -9.65 -6.17
CA PHE A 134 5.86 -9.88 -5.25
C PHE A 134 5.43 -9.74 -3.78
N TYR A 135 4.83 -8.60 -3.41
CA TYR A 135 4.40 -8.31 -2.02
C TYR A 135 3.12 -9.07 -1.61
N ALA A 136 2.36 -9.63 -2.55
CA ALA A 136 1.21 -10.46 -2.22
C ALA A 136 1.59 -11.92 -1.89
N ARG A 137 2.79 -12.37 -2.25
CA ARG A 137 3.25 -13.76 -1.98
C ARG A 137 3.62 -13.98 -0.52
N ASP A 138 4.15 -12.95 0.13
CA ASP A 138 4.55 -12.99 1.52
C ASP A 138 4.31 -11.61 2.16
N SER A 139 3.44 -11.59 3.18
CA SER A 139 3.10 -10.36 3.89
C SER A 139 4.31 -9.73 4.58
N ALA A 140 5.31 -10.53 4.97
CA ALA A 140 6.54 -10.07 5.63
C ALA A 140 7.43 -9.22 4.71
N MET A 141 7.20 -9.24 3.39
CA MET A 141 7.93 -8.38 2.47
C MET A 141 7.57 -6.91 2.68
N VAL A 142 6.37 -6.59 3.15
CA VAL A 142 5.99 -5.20 3.47
C VAL A 142 6.79 -4.72 4.68
N ASP A 143 7.03 -5.56 5.68
CA ASP A 143 7.94 -5.26 6.79
C ASP A 143 9.36 -4.98 6.28
N GLN A 144 9.87 -5.78 5.33
CA GLN A 144 11.19 -5.57 4.75
C GLN A 144 11.27 -4.27 3.95
N LEU A 145 10.20 -3.90 3.25
CA LEU A 145 10.09 -2.61 2.57
C LEU A 145 10.16 -1.46 3.58
N VAL A 146 9.37 -1.50 4.65
CA VAL A 146 9.38 -0.46 5.70
C VAL A 146 10.75 -0.38 6.38
N TRP A 147 11.36 -1.54 6.71
CA TRP A 147 12.73 -1.59 7.21
C TRP A 147 13.71 -0.92 6.25
N GLY A 148 13.71 -1.32 4.98
CA GLY A 148 14.61 -0.77 3.97
C GLY A 148 14.44 0.74 3.75
N LEU A 149 13.22 1.27 3.86
CA LEU A 149 12.96 2.72 3.76
C LEU A 149 13.56 3.50 4.92
N THR A 150 13.55 2.91 6.12
CA THR A 150 14.14 3.53 7.32
C THR A 150 15.64 3.28 7.47
N HIS A 151 16.16 2.22 6.82
CA HIS A 151 17.55 1.79 6.85
C HIS A 151 18.04 1.42 5.43
N PRO A 152 18.21 2.40 4.52
CA PRO A 152 18.50 2.12 3.11
C PRO A 152 19.76 1.28 2.85
N ASP A 153 20.76 1.39 3.73
CA ASP A 153 22.01 0.63 3.64
C ASP A 153 21.88 -0.81 4.13
N ALA A 154 20.85 -1.11 4.92
CA ALA A 154 20.54 -2.46 5.42
C ALA A 154 19.37 -3.12 4.65
N ALA A 155 18.89 -2.48 3.58
CA ALA A 155 17.77 -2.98 2.79
C ALA A 155 18.12 -4.25 2.02
N HIS A 156 17.22 -5.23 2.03
CA HIS A 156 17.32 -6.39 1.15
C HIS A 156 17.31 -5.95 -0.32
N ARG A 157 18.17 -6.56 -1.15
CA ARG A 157 18.34 -6.16 -2.57
C ARG A 157 17.03 -6.20 -3.37
N GLY A 158 16.13 -7.12 -3.00
CA GLY A 158 14.82 -7.27 -3.64
C GLY A 158 13.87 -6.08 -3.46
N VAL A 159 13.99 -5.33 -2.36
CA VAL A 159 13.09 -4.18 -2.07
C VAL A 159 13.73 -2.82 -2.36
N ARG A 160 15.07 -2.75 -2.46
CA ARG A 160 15.80 -1.48 -2.63
C ARG A 160 15.39 -0.71 -3.90
N ARG A 161 14.95 -1.41 -4.94
CA ARG A 161 14.48 -0.81 -6.20
C ARG A 161 13.10 -0.17 -6.10
N ASP A 162 12.44 -0.28 -4.94
CA ASP A 162 11.06 0.17 -4.76
C ASP A 162 10.93 1.50 -4.04
N PHE A 163 12.03 2.08 -3.54
CA PHE A 163 11.99 3.27 -2.70
C PHE A 163 11.56 4.55 -3.44
N ASP A 164 11.75 4.57 -4.75
CA ASP A 164 11.55 5.77 -5.57
C ASP A 164 10.09 5.99 -6.02
N ASP A 165 9.14 5.16 -5.58
CA ASP A 165 7.70 5.32 -5.88
C ASP A 165 6.87 5.45 -4.59
N PRO A 166 6.90 6.61 -3.90
CA PRO A 166 6.16 6.82 -2.65
C PRO A 166 4.65 6.59 -2.80
N PHE A 167 4.09 6.93 -3.96
CA PHE A 167 2.68 6.66 -4.24
C PHE A 167 2.39 5.17 -4.18
N PHE A 168 3.23 4.35 -4.81
CA PHE A 168 3.01 2.91 -4.82
C PHE A 168 3.31 2.25 -3.48
N ILE A 169 4.24 2.80 -2.70
CA ILE A 169 4.45 2.39 -1.30
C ILE A 169 3.17 2.63 -0.49
N ALA A 170 2.44 3.74 -0.71
CA ALA A 170 1.15 3.96 -0.07
C ALA A 170 0.12 2.89 -0.49
N VAL A 171 0.06 2.53 -1.78
CA VAL A 171 -0.80 1.45 -2.28
C VAL A 171 -0.48 0.13 -1.57
N LEU A 172 0.80 -0.22 -1.40
CA LEU A 172 1.23 -1.45 -0.73
C LEU A 172 0.85 -1.46 0.76
N LEU A 173 1.06 -0.36 1.48
CA LEU A 173 0.69 -0.25 2.90
C LEU A 173 -0.82 -0.32 3.12
N ILE A 174 -1.61 0.40 2.30
CA ILE A 174 -3.08 0.37 2.38
C ILE A 174 -3.62 -1.02 1.99
N ARG A 175 -3.01 -1.68 1.00
CA ARG A 175 -3.34 -3.05 0.64
C ARG A 175 -3.02 -4.01 1.78
N HIS A 176 -1.85 -3.88 2.41
CA HIS A 176 -1.48 -4.69 3.56
C HIS A 176 -2.48 -4.52 4.71
N PHE A 177 -2.93 -3.29 4.98
CA PHE A 177 -4.02 -3.03 5.91
C PHE A 177 -5.30 -3.81 5.57
N LYS A 178 -5.76 -3.76 4.31
CA LYS A 178 -6.96 -4.47 3.89
C LYS A 178 -6.89 -5.97 4.18
N TYR A 179 -5.75 -6.61 3.96
CA TYR A 179 -5.61 -8.06 4.03
C TYR A 179 -5.06 -8.60 5.35
N HIS A 180 -4.35 -7.78 6.13
CA HIS A 180 -3.55 -8.25 7.28
C HIS A 180 -3.70 -7.40 8.55
N GLY A 181 -4.56 -6.38 8.57
CA GLY A 181 -4.73 -5.51 9.75
C GLY A 181 -3.90 -4.24 9.73
N GLY A 182 -2.83 -4.21 8.93
CA GLY A 182 -1.94 -3.06 8.83
C GLY A 182 -0.77 -3.18 9.81
N LEU A 183 0.22 -2.31 9.64
CA LEU A 183 1.41 -2.28 10.48
C LEU A 183 1.42 -1.03 11.35
N ILE A 184 1.91 -1.14 12.57
CA ILE A 184 2.37 0.03 13.30
C ILE A 184 3.69 0.47 12.69
N LEU A 185 3.71 1.69 12.13
CA LEU A 185 4.83 2.20 11.33
C LEU A 185 5.74 3.12 12.15
N PRO A 186 7.06 3.16 11.88
CA PRO A 186 7.93 4.19 12.43
C PRO A 186 7.48 5.59 11.95
N PRO A 187 7.78 6.68 12.68
CA PRO A 187 8.55 6.75 13.91
C PRO A 187 7.73 6.46 15.18
N LEU A 188 6.53 5.86 15.09
CA LEU A 188 5.76 5.54 16.28
C LEU A 188 6.52 4.59 17.20
N ARG A 189 6.37 4.81 18.51
CA ARG A 189 7.19 4.16 19.54
C ARG A 189 7.21 2.63 19.44
N ALA A 190 6.06 2.00 19.22
CA ALA A 190 5.99 0.54 19.15
C ALA A 190 6.79 -0.04 17.97
N ALA A 191 6.83 0.67 16.83
CA ALA A 191 7.67 0.31 15.69
C ALA A 191 9.15 0.57 15.96
N ARG A 192 9.49 1.73 16.55
CA ARG A 192 10.88 2.09 16.90
C ARG A 192 11.52 1.10 17.86
N VAL A 193 10.78 0.63 18.86
CA VAL A 193 11.26 -0.41 19.78
C VAL A 193 11.63 -1.70 19.04
N LYS A 194 10.83 -2.11 18.05
CA LYS A 194 11.15 -3.28 17.23
C LYS A 194 12.38 -3.04 16.36
N GLN A 195 12.54 -1.84 15.80
CA GLN A 195 13.72 -1.48 15.01
C GLN A 195 14.98 -1.54 15.86
N GLU A 196 14.99 -0.93 17.05
CA GLU A 196 16.15 -0.92 17.95
C GLU A 196 16.57 -2.34 18.36
N LEU A 197 15.60 -3.22 18.65
CA LEU A 197 15.88 -4.62 18.95
C LEU A 197 16.47 -5.36 17.76
N HIS A 198 15.95 -5.11 16.55
CA HIS A 198 16.44 -5.72 15.33
C HIS A 198 17.86 -5.22 14.97
N GLU A 199 18.12 -3.92 15.13
CA GLU A 199 19.45 -3.32 14.97
C GLU A 199 20.48 -3.97 15.90
N ALA A 200 20.13 -4.17 17.17
CA ALA A 200 20.99 -4.84 18.15
C ALA A 200 21.29 -6.30 17.75
N LEU A 201 20.29 -7.02 17.23
CA LEU A 201 20.46 -8.37 16.72
C LEU A 201 21.39 -8.41 15.50
N LEU A 202 21.18 -7.51 14.53
CA LEU A 202 22.03 -7.40 13.34
C LEU A 202 23.48 -7.07 13.72
N ALA A 203 23.68 -6.16 14.68
CA ALA A 203 25.00 -5.80 15.18
C ALA A 203 25.69 -7.00 15.86
N SER A 204 24.95 -7.77 16.67
CA SER A 204 25.46 -8.97 17.33
C SER A 204 25.90 -10.04 16.32
N GLU A 205 25.09 -10.32 15.31
CA GLU A 205 25.39 -11.34 14.29
C GLU A 205 26.56 -10.94 13.39
N LYS A 206 26.68 -9.64 13.04
CA LYS A 206 27.85 -9.10 12.35
C LYS A 206 29.13 -9.23 13.18
N ALA A 207 29.07 -8.97 14.48
CA ALA A 207 30.22 -9.13 15.37
C ALA A 207 30.71 -10.60 15.45
N LEU A 208 29.80 -11.55 15.22
CA LEU A 208 30.11 -12.98 15.13
C LEU A 208 30.51 -13.44 13.71
N ASN A 209 30.67 -12.52 12.75
CA ASN A 209 30.92 -12.81 11.33
C ASN A 209 29.86 -13.75 10.71
N ARG A 210 28.61 -13.68 11.16
CA ARG A 210 27.49 -14.46 10.62
C ARG A 210 26.73 -13.65 9.57
N SER A 211 26.11 -14.36 8.64
CA SER A 211 25.24 -13.74 7.64
C SER A 211 23.98 -13.20 8.30
N THR A 212 23.61 -11.97 7.96
CA THR A 212 22.36 -11.34 8.39
C THR A 212 21.26 -11.40 7.33
N GLU A 213 21.50 -12.07 6.20
CA GLU A 213 20.58 -12.07 5.05
C GLU A 213 19.23 -12.74 5.35
N MET A 214 19.20 -13.64 6.34
CA MET A 214 17.99 -14.36 6.76
C MET A 214 17.30 -13.72 7.97
N LEU A 215 17.84 -12.62 8.50
CA LEU A 215 17.27 -11.93 9.66
C LEU A 215 16.28 -10.89 9.17
N PHE A 216 15.01 -11.26 9.20
CA PHE A 216 13.92 -10.38 8.78
C PHE A 216 13.42 -9.49 9.92
N MET A 217 13.07 -8.26 9.55
CA MET A 217 12.38 -7.33 10.43
C MET A 217 10.88 -7.66 10.46
N TYR A 218 10.24 -7.54 11.62
CA TYR A 218 8.80 -7.69 11.77
C TYR A 218 8.21 -6.57 12.64
N TYR A 219 7.26 -5.83 12.09
CA TYR A 219 6.55 -4.77 12.79
C TYR A 219 5.31 -5.31 13.52
N PRO A 220 4.83 -4.63 14.58
CA PRO A 220 3.57 -4.99 15.21
C PRO A 220 2.40 -4.73 14.24
N ASN A 221 1.35 -5.54 14.33
CA ASN A 221 0.07 -5.25 13.66
C ASN A 221 -0.61 -4.05 14.33
N TRP A 222 -1.35 -3.26 13.53
CA TRP A 222 -2.11 -2.09 13.97
C TRP A 222 -3.39 -2.44 14.74
#